data_AF-A0A2V5XKH2-F1
#
_entry.id   AF-A0A2V5XKH2-F1
#
_cell.length_a   1.000
_cell.length_b   1.000
_cell.length_c   1.000
_cell.angle_alpha   90.00
_cell.angle_beta   90.00
_cell.angle_gamma   90.00
#
_symmetry.space_group_name_H-M   'P 1'
#
loop_
_entity.id
_entity.type
_entity.pdbx_description
1 polymer ?
#
loop_
_entity_poly.entity_id
_entity_poly.type
_entity_poly.pdbx_seq_one_letter_code
_entity_poly.pdbx_strand_id
1 'polypeptide(L)'
;SALDADENGVIDEAEIKNAVGALKKLDVNHDGKLTEDEVGMKYMGPQNTGAAYSSAIAIDFGGQRQYIQLLAMTVAGVSAADGKLLWRYDKPANGMRINISTPIYHDGHVFATSAYGAGGGLARLTRNAAGEFAVEEVWFSKSMENHHGGVILHDGALFGANGGNGGGYLACLDFKTGEVLWNERDSDKRRVTKGSVAFADGRIYYRTEEGPIVLIEPSRKEYLERGRFNQPERTDKPAWAHPVIANGKLYIRDQDTLFCYDVKESKNR
;
A
#
# COMPACT_ATOMS: atom_id res chain seq x y z
N SER A 1 5.71 30.11 3.49
CA SER A 1 6.70 29.40 4.34
C SER A 1 7.34 30.43 5.27
N ALA A 2 8.33 30.13 6.12
CA ALA A 2 8.95 31.21 6.91
C ALA A 2 9.70 32.24 6.03
N LEU A 3 10.22 31.82 4.88
CA LEU A 3 10.99 32.65 3.95
C LEU A 3 10.14 33.22 2.79
N ASP A 4 9.06 32.53 2.43
CA ASP A 4 8.05 32.96 1.45
C ASP A 4 6.93 33.67 2.21
N ALA A 5 7.08 34.98 2.36
CA ALA A 5 6.27 35.84 3.22
C ALA A 5 4.96 36.27 2.56
N ASP A 6 4.91 36.29 1.23
CA ASP A 6 3.70 36.61 0.46
C ASP A 6 2.94 35.37 -0.04
N GLU A 7 3.47 34.16 0.23
CA GLU A 7 2.88 32.85 -0.07
C GLU A 7 2.67 32.60 -1.58
N ASN A 8 3.47 33.24 -2.43
CA ASN A 8 3.38 33.10 -3.88
C ASN A 8 4.17 31.89 -4.43
N GLY A 9 4.96 31.22 -3.59
CA GLY A 9 5.77 30.04 -3.95
C GLY A 9 7.12 30.35 -4.63
N VAL A 10 7.54 31.61 -4.70
CA VAL A 10 8.79 32.10 -5.28
C VAL A 10 9.49 33.00 -4.27
N ILE A 11 10.73 32.66 -3.91
CA ILE A 11 11.52 33.52 -3.02
C ILE A 11 12.14 34.66 -3.84
N ASP A 12 11.66 35.88 -3.65
CA ASP A 12 12.13 37.05 -4.40
C ASP A 12 13.32 37.78 -3.72
N GLU A 13 13.85 38.82 -4.37
CA GLU A 13 14.99 39.58 -3.85
C GLU A 13 14.70 40.27 -2.49
N ALA A 14 13.46 40.72 -2.27
CA ALA A 14 13.07 41.35 -1.02
C ALA A 14 12.99 40.32 0.11
N GLU A 15 12.50 39.12 -0.17
CA GLU A 15 12.43 38.02 0.77
C GLU A 15 13.83 37.46 1.12
N ILE A 16 14.73 37.36 0.14
CA ILE A 16 16.15 36.99 0.39
C ILE A 16 16.79 38.00 1.33
N LYS A 17 16.59 39.31 1.10
CA LYS A 17 17.13 40.37 1.98
C LYS A 17 16.58 40.28 3.40
N ASN A 18 15.35 39.82 3.55
CA ASN A 18 14.68 39.67 4.84
C ASN A 18 14.87 38.30 5.51
N ALA A 19 15.55 37.35 4.85
CA ALA A 19 15.69 35.97 5.31
C ALA A 19 16.25 35.85 6.74
N VAL A 20 17.22 36.68 7.12
CA VAL A 20 17.78 36.67 8.49
C VAL A 20 16.74 37.03 9.54
N GLY A 21 15.89 38.03 9.25
CA GLY A 21 14.81 38.45 10.15
C GLY A 21 13.73 37.38 10.27
N ALA A 22 13.39 36.73 9.15
CA ALA A 22 12.45 35.61 9.13
C ALA A 22 12.96 34.40 9.92
N LEU A 23 14.22 34.01 9.74
CA LEU A 23 14.83 32.89 10.47
C LEU A 23 14.91 33.17 11.98
N LYS A 24 15.21 34.40 12.40
CA LYS A 24 15.22 34.77 13.82
C LYS A 24 13.85 34.68 14.50
N LYS A 25 12.75 34.83 13.75
CA LYS A 25 11.39 34.66 14.29
C LYS A 25 11.05 33.20 14.59
N LEU A 26 11.77 32.26 13.97
CA LEU A 26 11.61 30.83 14.20
C LEU A 26 12.34 30.36 15.46
N ASP A 27 13.43 31.02 15.87
CA ASP A 27 14.17 30.74 17.10
C ASP A 27 13.37 31.23 18.31
N VAL A 28 12.39 30.44 18.73
CA VAL A 28 11.44 30.77 19.81
C VAL A 28 12.15 30.73 21.16
N ASN A 29 13.12 29.83 21.34
CA ASN A 29 13.82 29.67 22.61
C ASN A 29 15.01 30.65 22.78
N HIS A 30 15.38 31.37 21.71
CA HIS A 30 16.45 32.36 21.64
C HIS A 30 17.84 31.80 21.97
N ASP A 31 18.10 30.53 21.67
CA ASP A 31 19.39 29.88 21.89
C ASP A 31 20.38 30.06 20.72
N GLY A 32 19.94 30.71 19.64
CA GLY A 32 20.74 30.99 18.45
C GLY A 32 20.86 29.78 17.51
N LYS A 33 20.09 28.72 17.75
CA LYS A 33 19.94 27.55 16.88
C LYS A 33 18.47 27.42 16.50
N LEU A 34 18.25 26.83 15.33
CA LEU A 34 16.91 26.47 14.89
C LEU A 34 16.75 24.97 15.01
N THR A 35 15.90 24.54 15.93
CA THR A 35 15.49 23.14 16.08
C THR A 35 14.41 22.78 15.05
N GLU A 36 14.18 21.48 14.84
CA GLU A 36 13.14 20.98 13.93
C GLU A 36 11.74 21.53 14.29
N ASP A 37 11.42 21.58 15.58
CA ASP A 37 10.17 22.13 16.10
C ASP A 37 10.01 23.62 15.75
N GLU A 38 11.10 24.39 15.81
CA GLU A 38 11.15 25.83 15.57
C GLU A 38 11.00 26.20 14.09
N VAL A 39 11.56 25.41 13.17
CA VAL A 39 11.44 25.69 11.73
C VAL A 39 10.11 25.25 11.12
N GLY A 40 9.16 24.81 11.95
CA GLY A 40 7.90 24.24 11.47
C GLY A 40 8.10 22.92 10.71
N MET A 41 9.32 22.37 10.71
CA MET A 41 9.56 20.97 10.42
C MET A 41 9.15 20.18 11.65
N LYS A 42 7.83 20.17 11.92
CA LYS A 42 7.25 19.00 12.56
C LYS A 42 7.59 17.82 11.66
N TYR A 43 8.69 17.15 11.95
CA TYR A 43 8.58 15.72 12.17
C TYR A 43 7.50 15.59 13.23
N MET A 44 6.26 15.48 12.76
CA MET A 44 5.20 14.90 13.58
C MET A 44 5.83 13.56 13.98
N GLY A 45 6.24 13.47 15.26
CA GLY A 45 7.25 12.51 15.69
C GLY A 45 6.87 11.07 15.36
N PRO A 46 7.65 10.07 15.78
CA PRO A 46 7.36 8.65 15.53
C PRO A 46 5.93 8.18 15.92
N GLN A 47 5.12 9.01 16.59
CA GLN A 47 3.73 8.75 16.97
C GLN A 47 2.65 9.51 16.17
N ASN A 48 2.99 10.50 15.33
CA ASN A 48 1.99 11.38 14.73
C ASN A 48 1.99 11.28 13.19
N THR A 49 1.72 10.07 12.70
CA THR A 49 1.73 9.75 11.26
C THR A 49 0.43 10.08 10.56
N GLY A 50 -0.64 10.34 11.33
CA GLY A 50 -2.01 10.40 10.83
C GLY A 50 -2.59 9.02 10.49
N ALA A 51 -3.91 8.90 10.55
CA ALA A 51 -4.60 7.72 10.04
C ALA A 51 -4.53 7.65 8.51
N ALA A 52 -4.67 6.44 7.97
CA ALA A 52 -4.83 6.19 6.54
C ALA A 52 -5.92 5.13 6.31
N TYR A 53 -6.11 4.72 5.07
CA TYR A 53 -7.21 3.83 4.65
C TYR A 53 -6.87 2.34 4.83
N SER A 54 -5.59 2.02 5.01
CA SER A 54 -5.09 0.66 5.21
C SER A 54 -5.67 0.02 6.47
N SER A 55 -6.06 -1.25 6.36
CA SER A 55 -6.50 -2.03 7.53
C SER A 55 -5.31 -2.48 8.38
N ALA A 56 -5.52 -2.62 9.69
CA ALA A 56 -4.52 -3.21 10.57
C ALA A 56 -4.52 -4.75 10.46
N ILE A 57 -3.34 -5.37 10.52
CA ILE A 57 -3.18 -6.81 10.69
C ILE A 57 -2.64 -7.12 12.08
N ALA A 58 -2.95 -8.30 12.61
CA ALA A 58 -2.40 -8.78 13.87
C ALA A 58 -1.38 -9.89 13.60
N ILE A 59 -0.22 -9.81 14.25
CA ILE A 59 0.85 -10.80 14.12
C ILE A 59 1.40 -11.20 15.49
N ASP A 60 2.00 -12.38 15.55
CA ASP A 60 2.80 -12.84 16.68
C ASP A 60 4.25 -12.96 16.21
N PHE A 61 5.16 -12.15 16.77
CA PHE A 61 6.58 -12.14 16.40
C PHE A 61 7.47 -11.86 17.61
N GLY A 62 8.57 -12.60 17.72
CA GLY A 62 9.53 -12.43 18.82
C GLY A 62 8.93 -12.66 20.23
N GLY A 63 7.86 -13.45 20.32
CA GLY A 63 7.13 -13.73 21.56
C GLY A 63 6.15 -12.65 21.99
N GLN A 64 5.85 -11.67 21.13
CA GLN A 64 4.92 -10.58 21.44
C GLN A 64 3.90 -10.39 20.32
N ARG A 65 2.64 -10.18 20.69
CA ARG A 65 1.57 -9.82 19.76
C ARG A 65 1.64 -8.34 19.38
N GLN A 66 1.53 -8.07 18.08
CA GLN A 66 1.64 -6.73 17.52
C GLN A 66 0.51 -6.46 16.53
N TYR A 67 0.10 -5.21 16.42
CA TYR A 67 -0.70 -4.73 15.30
C TYR A 67 0.20 -3.99 14.31
N ILE A 68 0.05 -4.28 13.03
CA ILE A 68 0.75 -3.60 11.95
C ILE A 68 -0.25 -2.85 11.09
N GLN A 69 0.05 -1.59 10.79
CA GLN A 69 -0.77 -0.79 9.89
C GLN A 69 0.12 0.12 9.04
N LEU A 70 -0.26 0.30 7.77
CA LEU A 70 0.29 1.35 6.91
C LEU A 70 -0.52 2.64 7.15
N LEU A 71 0.04 3.51 7.97
CA LEU A 71 -0.47 4.83 8.36
C LEU A 71 -0.12 5.89 7.30
N ALA A 72 -0.51 7.15 7.51
CA ALA A 72 -0.35 8.18 6.48
C ALA A 72 1.12 8.48 6.12
N MET A 73 2.07 8.17 7.00
CA MET A 73 3.50 8.42 6.78
C MET A 73 4.42 7.21 7.02
N THR A 74 3.88 6.03 7.39
CA THR A 74 4.73 4.88 7.73
C THR A 74 3.96 3.58 7.79
N VAL A 75 4.65 2.45 7.68
CA VAL A 75 4.22 1.19 8.27
C VAL A 75 4.71 1.15 9.71
N ALA A 76 3.82 0.95 10.67
CA ALA A 76 4.19 0.84 12.08
C ALA A 76 3.74 -0.50 12.66
N GLY A 77 4.59 -1.06 13.51
CA GLY A 77 4.21 -2.13 14.44
C GLY A 77 4.02 -1.56 15.83
N VAL A 78 2.87 -1.84 16.45
CA VAL A 78 2.55 -1.43 17.83
C VAL A 78 2.24 -2.65 18.69
N SER A 79 2.61 -2.57 19.96
CA SER A 79 2.31 -3.58 20.96
C SER A 79 0.80 -3.73 21.15
N ALA A 80 0.29 -4.96 21.05
CA ALA A 80 -1.13 -5.21 21.27
C ALA A 80 -1.55 -5.06 22.73
N ALA A 81 -0.60 -5.09 23.68
CA ALA A 81 -0.90 -5.04 25.11
C ALA A 81 -1.11 -3.61 25.62
N ASP A 82 -0.36 -2.64 25.09
CA ASP A 82 -0.30 -1.27 25.63
C ASP A 82 -0.21 -0.19 24.55
N GLY A 83 -0.29 -0.55 23.25
CA GLY A 83 -0.29 0.40 22.14
C GLY A 83 1.05 1.08 21.89
N LYS A 84 2.12 0.71 22.60
CA LYS A 84 3.45 1.32 22.39
C LYS A 84 3.97 0.99 21.00
N LEU A 85 4.57 2.00 20.36
CA LEU A 85 5.31 1.82 19.12
C LEU A 85 6.50 0.89 19.35
N LEU A 86 6.62 -0.13 18.49
CA LEU A 86 7.73 -1.09 18.52
C LEU A 86 8.74 -0.79 17.42
N TRP A 87 8.27 -0.45 16.23
CA TRP A 87 9.13 -0.18 15.07
C TRP A 87 8.38 0.57 13.97
N ARG A 88 9.13 1.12 13.00
CA ARG A 88 8.61 1.89 11.87
C ARG A 88 9.33 1.56 10.56
N TYR A 89 8.63 1.71 9.45
CA TYR A 89 9.16 1.59 8.09
C TYR A 89 8.46 2.58 7.15
N ASP A 90 9.13 3.70 6.87
CA ASP A 90 8.48 4.86 6.23
C ASP A 90 8.36 4.74 4.70
N LYS A 91 9.31 4.06 4.05
CA LYS A 91 9.51 4.11 2.59
C LYS A 91 8.28 3.74 1.72
N PRO A 92 7.42 2.77 2.10
CA PRO A 92 6.22 2.45 1.34
C PRO A 92 5.09 3.49 1.44
N ALA A 93 5.17 4.45 2.37
CA ALA A 93 4.16 5.49 2.51
C ALA A 93 4.34 6.58 1.43
N ASN A 94 3.25 7.05 0.82
CA ASN A 94 3.33 8.08 -0.22
C ASN A 94 3.14 9.51 0.31
N GLY A 95 3.61 10.49 -0.46
CA GLY A 95 3.52 11.91 -0.14
C GLY A 95 2.11 12.48 -0.10
N MET A 96 1.13 11.81 -0.74
CA MET A 96 -0.29 12.19 -0.67
C MET A 96 -0.93 11.77 0.64
N ARG A 97 -0.26 10.92 1.45
CA ARG A 97 -0.77 10.34 2.69
C ARG A 97 -2.02 9.47 2.49
N ILE A 98 -2.28 9.06 1.25
CA ILE A 98 -3.38 8.19 0.87
C ILE A 98 -2.83 6.77 0.75
N ASN A 99 -2.62 6.12 1.89
CA ASN A 99 -2.13 4.75 1.93
C ASN A 99 -3.31 3.78 2.13
N ILE A 100 -3.52 2.90 1.15
CA ILE A 100 -4.73 2.07 1.07
C ILE A 100 -4.42 0.58 1.25
N SER A 101 -3.29 0.09 0.73
CA SER A 101 -2.98 -1.33 0.77
C SER A 101 -2.74 -1.83 2.19
N THR A 102 -3.38 -2.94 2.56
CA THR A 102 -3.14 -3.64 3.82
C THR A 102 -1.78 -4.33 3.78
N PRO A 103 -0.90 -4.15 4.78
CA PRO A 103 0.39 -4.84 4.83
C PRO A 103 0.23 -6.36 4.83
N ILE A 104 1.25 -7.06 4.33
CA ILE A 104 1.35 -8.52 4.37
C ILE A 104 2.46 -8.87 5.34
N TYR A 105 2.19 -9.80 6.26
CA TYR A 105 3.21 -10.42 7.09
C TYR A 105 3.41 -11.88 6.71
N HIS A 106 4.66 -12.30 6.55
CA HIS A 106 5.02 -13.69 6.30
C HIS A 106 6.46 -13.96 6.71
N ASP A 107 6.69 -15.01 7.49
CA ASP A 107 8.01 -15.49 7.93
C ASP A 107 8.93 -14.39 8.46
N GLY A 108 8.43 -13.56 9.38
CA GLY A 108 9.21 -12.46 9.97
C GLY A 108 9.43 -11.26 9.05
N HIS A 109 8.78 -11.21 7.90
CA HIS A 109 8.87 -10.09 6.96
C HIS A 109 7.53 -9.38 6.82
N VAL A 110 7.58 -8.07 6.62
CA VAL A 110 6.44 -7.20 6.39
C VAL A 110 6.60 -6.55 5.02
N PHE A 111 5.66 -6.80 4.12
CA PHE A 111 5.55 -6.10 2.84
C PHE A 111 4.46 -5.04 2.94
N ALA A 112 4.76 -3.86 2.42
CA ALA A 112 3.76 -2.82 2.22
C ALA A 112 4.02 -2.10 0.90
N THR A 113 2.97 -1.53 0.34
CA THR A 113 3.02 -0.82 -0.94
C THR A 113 1.98 0.28 -0.98
N SER A 114 2.30 1.36 -1.68
CA SER A 114 1.33 2.38 -2.05
C SER A 114 1.66 2.99 -3.42
N ALA A 115 0.66 3.59 -4.05
CA ALA A 115 0.82 4.30 -5.32
C ALA A 115 1.30 5.74 -5.14
N TYR A 116 0.90 6.62 -6.05
CA TYR A 116 1.29 8.03 -6.08
C TYR A 116 2.81 8.23 -6.14
N GLY A 117 3.50 7.37 -6.90
CA GLY A 117 4.94 7.44 -7.07
C GLY A 117 5.74 6.79 -5.94
N ALA A 118 5.12 6.13 -4.96
CA ALA A 118 5.83 5.50 -3.85
C ALA A 118 6.46 4.15 -4.22
N GLY A 119 5.72 3.06 -4.29
CA GLY A 119 6.27 1.72 -4.55
C GLY A 119 5.96 0.73 -3.44
N GLY A 120 6.63 -0.42 -3.48
CA GLY A 120 6.49 -1.49 -2.52
C GLY A 120 7.83 -1.90 -1.92
N GLY A 121 7.83 -2.21 -0.63
CA GLY A 121 9.04 -2.60 0.09
C GLY A 121 8.80 -3.73 1.08
N LEU A 122 9.80 -4.59 1.19
CA LEU A 122 9.85 -5.68 2.17
C LEU A 122 10.82 -5.30 3.28
N ALA A 123 10.36 -5.35 4.53
CA ALA A 123 11.20 -5.19 5.70
C ALA A 123 11.22 -6.49 6.52
N ARG A 124 12.40 -6.88 7.01
CA ARG A 124 12.60 -8.00 7.93
C ARG A 124 12.52 -7.48 9.36
N LEU A 125 11.64 -8.08 10.15
CA LEU A 125 11.56 -7.79 11.58
C LEU A 125 12.69 -8.51 12.31
N THR A 126 13.23 -7.84 13.32
CA THR A 126 14.22 -8.41 14.23
C THR A 126 13.85 -8.10 15.67
N ARG A 127 14.35 -8.93 16.58
CA ARG A 127 14.28 -8.69 18.02
C ARG A 127 15.63 -9.01 18.63
N ASN A 128 16.25 -8.05 19.29
CA ASN A 128 17.56 -8.25 19.92
C ASN A 128 17.43 -8.96 21.29
N ALA A 129 18.56 -9.29 21.91
CA ALA A 129 18.58 -9.96 23.22
C ALA A 129 18.00 -9.09 24.36
N ALA A 130 18.02 -7.76 24.22
CA ALA A 130 17.38 -6.83 25.15
C ALA A 130 15.85 -6.77 24.97
N GLY A 131 15.32 -7.45 23.95
CA GLY A 131 13.90 -7.53 23.67
C GLY A 131 13.35 -6.39 22.81
N GLU A 132 14.21 -5.56 22.26
CA GLU A 132 13.85 -4.42 21.40
C GLU A 132 13.59 -4.91 19.98
N PHE A 133 12.54 -4.37 19.36
CA PHE A 133 12.19 -4.66 17.98
C PHE A 133 12.82 -3.64 17.03
N ALA A 134 13.21 -4.10 15.85
CA ALA A 134 13.66 -3.26 14.77
C ALA A 134 13.21 -3.85 13.43
N VAL A 135 13.31 -3.03 12.37
CA VAL A 135 13.13 -3.50 10.99
C VAL A 135 14.38 -3.19 10.19
N GLU A 136 14.65 -4.04 9.21
CA GLU A 136 15.66 -3.82 8.18
C GLU A 136 15.01 -3.96 6.80
N GLU A 137 15.19 -3.00 5.91
CA GLU A 137 14.73 -3.14 4.53
C GLU A 137 15.50 -4.26 3.83
N VAL A 138 14.78 -5.23 3.28
CA VAL A 138 15.35 -6.29 2.44
C VAL A 138 15.43 -5.82 0.99
N TRP A 139 14.34 -5.25 0.48
CA TRP A 139 14.29 -4.68 -0.87
C TRP A 139 13.17 -3.64 -0.97
N PHE A 140 13.30 -2.76 -1.97
CA PHE A 140 12.27 -1.82 -2.37
C PHE A 140 12.18 -1.75 -3.90
N SER A 141 10.97 -1.63 -4.43
CA SER A 141 10.71 -1.66 -5.87
C SER A 141 9.60 -0.69 -6.26
N LYS A 142 9.76 -0.04 -7.42
CA LYS A 142 8.71 0.73 -8.11
C LYS A 142 7.81 -0.15 -8.98
N SER A 143 8.09 -1.46 -9.06
CA SER A 143 7.33 -2.38 -9.91
C SER A 143 6.03 -2.87 -9.27
N MET A 144 5.71 -2.41 -8.06
CA MET A 144 4.44 -2.65 -7.39
C MET A 144 4.04 -1.45 -6.53
N GLU A 145 3.46 -0.46 -7.20
CA GLU A 145 2.79 0.72 -6.68
C GLU A 145 1.29 0.40 -6.58
N ASN A 146 0.83 -0.20 -5.48
CA ASN A 146 -0.57 -0.59 -5.35
C ASN A 146 -1.42 0.63 -4.98
N HIS A 147 -2.28 1.06 -5.91
CA HIS A 147 -3.17 2.19 -5.68
C HIS A 147 -4.34 1.84 -4.78
N HIS A 148 -4.95 0.68 -5.02
CA HIS A 148 -6.06 0.13 -4.27
C HIS A 148 -6.15 -1.35 -4.63
N GLY A 149 -7.06 -2.06 -3.95
CA GLY A 149 -7.42 -3.41 -4.36
C GLY A 149 -6.51 -4.51 -3.80
N GLY A 150 -5.44 -4.16 -3.10
CA GLY A 150 -4.65 -5.10 -2.29
C GLY A 150 -3.66 -5.95 -3.10
N VAL A 151 -2.98 -6.83 -2.36
CA VAL A 151 -1.95 -7.75 -2.88
C VAL A 151 -2.15 -9.12 -2.22
N ILE A 152 -2.01 -10.20 -2.98
CA ILE A 152 -2.01 -11.58 -2.46
C ILE A 152 -0.57 -12.09 -2.42
N LEU A 153 -0.17 -12.68 -1.29
CA LEU A 153 1.03 -13.51 -1.22
C LEU A 153 0.62 -14.98 -1.35
N HIS A 154 1.18 -15.68 -2.34
CA HIS A 154 0.95 -17.10 -2.55
C HIS A 154 2.20 -17.75 -3.15
N ASP A 155 2.63 -18.89 -2.60
CA ASP A 155 3.81 -19.66 -3.04
C ASP A 155 5.09 -18.84 -3.24
N GLY A 156 5.29 -17.83 -2.38
CA GLY A 156 6.46 -16.96 -2.41
C GLY A 156 6.41 -15.87 -3.49
N ALA A 157 5.25 -15.60 -4.07
CA ALA A 157 5.05 -14.48 -4.99
C ALA A 157 3.91 -13.55 -4.57
N LEU A 158 4.10 -12.27 -4.87
CA LEU A 158 3.16 -11.18 -4.67
C LEU A 158 2.38 -10.93 -5.95
N PHE A 159 1.05 -11.02 -5.88
CA PHE A 159 0.13 -10.73 -6.99
C PHE A 159 -0.67 -9.49 -6.67
N GLY A 160 -0.52 -8.43 -7.46
CA GLY A 160 -1.20 -7.18 -7.22
C GLY A 160 -1.00 -6.18 -8.35
N ALA A 161 -1.77 -5.10 -8.32
CA ALA A 161 -1.66 -4.05 -9.32
C ALA A 161 -0.40 -3.20 -9.12
N ASN A 162 0.20 -2.78 -10.23
CA ASN A 162 1.15 -1.68 -10.31
C ASN A 162 0.51 -0.50 -11.07
N GLY A 163 0.41 0.67 -10.45
CA GLY A 163 -0.09 1.87 -11.11
C GLY A 163 -0.68 2.92 -10.16
N GLY A 164 -1.32 3.95 -10.72
CA GLY A 164 -1.85 5.09 -9.97
C GLY A 164 -3.11 5.66 -10.61
N ASN A 165 -3.37 6.95 -10.49
CA ASN A 165 -4.55 7.58 -11.08
C ASN A 165 -4.64 7.42 -12.61
N GLY A 166 -3.50 7.30 -13.31
CA GLY A 166 -3.43 7.09 -14.76
C GLY A 166 -3.68 5.65 -15.23
N GLY A 167 -4.24 4.79 -14.37
CA GLY A 167 -4.39 3.37 -14.63
C GLY A 167 -3.20 2.56 -14.11
N GLY A 168 -3.13 1.30 -14.55
CA GLY A 168 -2.10 0.37 -14.12
C GLY A 168 -2.29 -0.98 -14.78
N TYR A 169 -1.56 -1.98 -14.27
CA TYR A 169 -1.61 -3.34 -14.76
C TYR A 169 -1.36 -4.34 -13.62
N LEU A 170 -1.81 -5.58 -13.80
CA LEU A 170 -1.49 -6.66 -12.88
C LEU A 170 -0.01 -7.07 -13.00
N ALA A 171 0.66 -7.26 -11.87
CA ALA A 171 2.04 -7.72 -11.81
C ALA A 171 2.21 -8.85 -10.80
N CYS A 172 3.24 -9.66 -11.04
CA CYS A 172 3.72 -10.70 -10.14
C CYS A 172 5.18 -10.46 -9.79
N LEU A 173 5.49 -10.33 -8.51
CA LEU A 173 6.85 -10.17 -8.00
C LEU A 173 7.23 -11.34 -7.11
N ASP A 174 8.52 -11.68 -7.08
CA ASP A 174 9.06 -12.57 -6.06
C ASP A 174 9.01 -11.89 -4.69
N PHE A 175 8.47 -12.58 -3.68
CA PHE A 175 8.30 -12.00 -2.35
C PHE A 175 9.63 -11.70 -1.67
N LYS A 176 10.66 -12.53 -1.83
CA LYS A 176 11.93 -12.41 -1.11
C LYS A 176 12.92 -11.51 -1.83
N THR A 177 12.85 -11.39 -3.15
CA THR A 177 13.81 -10.59 -3.94
C THR A 177 13.23 -9.30 -4.50
N GLY A 178 11.90 -9.18 -4.63
CA GLY A 178 11.25 -8.04 -5.28
C GLY A 178 11.40 -8.03 -6.81
N GLU A 179 11.96 -9.09 -7.39
CA GLU A 179 12.10 -9.26 -8.84
C GLU A 179 10.73 -9.36 -9.50
N VAL A 180 10.57 -8.70 -10.65
CA VAL A 180 9.36 -8.83 -11.46
C VAL A 180 9.42 -10.17 -12.20
N LEU A 181 8.56 -11.10 -11.82
CA LEU A 181 8.48 -12.41 -12.46
C LEU A 181 7.72 -12.34 -13.79
N TRP A 182 6.62 -11.58 -13.80
CA TRP A 182 5.87 -11.23 -15.01
C TRP A 182 4.94 -10.05 -14.74
N ASN A 183 4.44 -9.41 -15.80
CA ASN A 183 3.42 -8.37 -15.70
C ASN A 183 2.60 -8.22 -16.98
N GLU A 184 1.41 -7.63 -16.86
CA GLU A 184 0.47 -7.42 -17.96
C GLU A 184 0.47 -5.97 -18.49
N ARG A 185 1.61 -5.27 -18.46
CA ARG A 185 1.72 -3.89 -18.97
C ARG A 185 1.59 -3.85 -20.50
N ASP A 186 2.38 -4.68 -21.17
CA ASP A 186 2.59 -4.68 -22.63
C ASP A 186 2.07 -5.99 -23.25
N SER A 187 1.07 -6.63 -22.63
CA SER A 187 0.55 -7.91 -23.13
C SER A 187 -0.13 -7.72 -24.49
N ASP A 188 0.27 -8.50 -25.50
CA ASP A 188 -0.50 -8.68 -26.74
C ASP A 188 -1.89 -9.34 -26.48
N LYS A 189 -2.07 -9.87 -25.27
CA LYS A 189 -3.33 -10.39 -24.73
C LYS A 189 -4.19 -9.26 -24.16
N ARG A 190 -5.47 -9.51 -23.88
CA ARG A 190 -6.40 -8.50 -23.34
C ARG A 190 -5.85 -7.90 -22.04
N ARG A 191 -5.43 -6.63 -22.10
CA ARG A 191 -4.86 -5.85 -20.99
C ARG A 191 -5.63 -6.08 -19.68
N VAL A 192 -4.91 -6.49 -18.63
CA VAL A 192 -5.44 -6.62 -17.27
C VAL A 192 -5.02 -5.38 -16.49
N THR A 193 -5.92 -4.39 -16.41
CA THR A 193 -5.66 -3.12 -15.74
C THR A 193 -5.60 -3.27 -14.21
N LYS A 194 -5.25 -2.20 -13.48
CA LYS A 194 -5.27 -2.24 -12.01
C LYS A 194 -6.67 -2.60 -11.49
N GLY A 195 -6.73 -3.18 -10.30
CA GLY A 195 -7.96 -3.79 -9.81
C GLY A 195 -7.81 -4.37 -8.41
N SER A 196 -8.89 -4.97 -7.94
CA SER A 196 -9.00 -5.53 -6.59
C SER A 196 -8.97 -7.04 -6.59
N VAL A 197 -8.23 -7.59 -5.62
CA VAL A 197 -7.94 -9.03 -5.53
C VAL A 197 -8.77 -9.68 -4.42
N ALA A 198 -9.14 -10.94 -4.64
CA ALA A 198 -9.52 -11.87 -3.59
C ALA A 198 -8.95 -13.25 -3.92
N PHE A 199 -8.64 -14.04 -2.89
CA PHE A 199 -8.13 -15.39 -3.05
C PHE A 199 -9.11 -16.39 -2.44
N ALA A 200 -9.55 -17.37 -3.23
CA ALA A 200 -10.41 -18.44 -2.77
C ALA A 200 -10.20 -19.68 -3.65
N ASP A 201 -10.22 -20.86 -3.03
CA ASP A 201 -10.14 -22.15 -3.72
C ASP A 201 -8.95 -22.25 -4.71
N GLY A 202 -7.78 -21.77 -4.27
CA GLY A 202 -6.56 -21.81 -5.10
C GLY A 202 -6.61 -20.92 -6.35
N ARG A 203 -7.49 -19.91 -6.38
CA ARG A 203 -7.64 -18.96 -7.49
C ARG A 203 -7.66 -17.52 -7.00
N ILE A 204 -7.12 -16.63 -7.82
CA ILE A 204 -7.25 -15.19 -7.64
C ILE A 204 -8.47 -14.73 -8.45
N TYR A 205 -9.44 -14.14 -7.76
CA TYR A 205 -10.55 -13.40 -8.34
C TYR A 205 -10.13 -11.94 -8.42
N TYR A 206 -9.98 -11.45 -9.64
CA TYR A 206 -9.47 -10.11 -9.91
C TYR A 206 -10.53 -9.26 -10.58
N ARG A 207 -10.98 -8.21 -9.89
CA ARG A 207 -11.89 -7.22 -10.46
C ARG A 207 -11.07 -6.06 -10.99
N THR A 208 -10.97 -5.94 -12.31
CA THR A 208 -10.29 -4.78 -12.91
C THR A 208 -11.10 -3.52 -12.61
N GLU A 209 -10.42 -2.36 -12.52
CA GLU A 209 -11.11 -1.08 -12.32
C GLU A 209 -12.05 -0.72 -13.47
N GLU A 210 -11.80 -1.31 -14.64
CA GLU A 210 -12.61 -1.17 -15.84
C GLU A 210 -13.77 -2.15 -15.86
N GLY A 211 -14.01 -2.93 -14.81
CA GLY A 211 -15.22 -3.75 -14.65
C GLY A 211 -15.06 -5.26 -14.80
N PRO A 212 -14.34 -5.79 -15.82
CA PRO A 212 -14.18 -7.22 -15.98
C PRO A 212 -13.74 -7.94 -14.70
N ILE A 213 -14.33 -9.10 -14.47
CA ILE A 213 -13.88 -10.05 -13.46
C ILE A 213 -13.05 -11.10 -14.17
N VAL A 214 -11.87 -11.37 -13.63
CA VAL A 214 -10.91 -12.31 -14.17
C VAL A 214 -10.61 -13.35 -13.11
N LEU A 215 -10.71 -14.63 -13.47
CA LEU A 215 -10.29 -15.74 -12.63
C LEU A 215 -8.88 -16.17 -13.06
N ILE A 216 -7.95 -16.13 -12.14
CA ILE A 216 -6.52 -16.32 -12.41
C ILE A 216 -6.03 -17.52 -11.61
N GLU A 217 -5.30 -18.40 -12.28
CA GLU A 217 -4.50 -19.42 -11.60
C GLU A 217 -3.16 -18.78 -11.19
N PRO A 218 -2.82 -18.76 -9.89
CA PRO A 218 -1.57 -18.15 -9.46
C PRO A 218 -0.38 -18.96 -10.00
N SER A 219 0.56 -18.26 -10.64
CA SER A 219 1.79 -18.87 -11.17
C SER A 219 2.93 -17.88 -11.07
N ARG A 220 4.11 -18.36 -10.71
CA ARG A 220 5.35 -17.58 -10.68
C ARG A 220 5.97 -17.41 -12.06
N LYS A 221 5.54 -18.18 -13.06
CA LYS A 221 6.19 -18.23 -14.38
C LYS A 221 5.53 -17.31 -15.39
N GLU A 222 4.21 -17.21 -15.34
CA GLU A 222 3.42 -16.47 -16.32
C GLU A 222 2.01 -16.18 -15.79
N TYR A 223 1.31 -15.29 -16.48
CA TYR A 223 -0.10 -15.03 -16.27
C TYR A 223 -0.99 -16.14 -16.87
N LEU A 224 -1.85 -16.74 -16.03
CA LEU A 224 -2.77 -17.83 -16.41
C LEU A 224 -4.24 -17.45 -16.17
N GLU A 225 -4.91 -16.89 -17.18
CA GLU A 225 -6.35 -16.63 -17.17
C GLU A 225 -7.15 -17.95 -17.30
N ARG A 226 -8.05 -18.21 -16.36
CA ARG A 226 -8.96 -19.37 -16.38
C ARG A 226 -10.40 -19.02 -16.72
N GLY A 227 -10.76 -17.74 -16.60
CA GLY A 227 -12.08 -17.27 -16.97
C GLY A 227 -12.17 -15.75 -16.88
N ARG A 228 -13.10 -15.19 -17.63
CA ARG A 228 -13.40 -13.75 -17.61
C ARG A 228 -14.85 -13.52 -17.95
N PHE A 229 -15.48 -12.57 -17.27
CA PHE A 229 -16.80 -12.09 -17.65
C PHE A 229 -16.96 -10.60 -17.33
N ASN A 230 -17.93 -9.96 -17.99
CA ASN A 230 -18.37 -8.61 -17.67
C ASN A 230 -19.61 -8.70 -16.80
N GLN A 231 -19.63 -7.93 -15.72
CA GLN A 231 -20.83 -7.71 -14.93
C GLN A 231 -21.91 -7.02 -15.82
N PRO A 232 -23.17 -7.48 -15.79
CA PRO A 232 -24.26 -6.78 -16.47
C PRO A 232 -24.60 -5.47 -15.75
N GLU A 233 -25.16 -4.51 -16.48
CA GLU A 233 -25.65 -3.23 -15.91
C GLU A 233 -24.59 -2.45 -15.12
N ARG A 234 -23.31 -2.62 -15.49
CA ARG A 234 -22.20 -1.91 -14.87
C ARG A 234 -22.33 -0.40 -15.09
N THR A 235 -22.00 0.37 -14.07
CA THR A 235 -21.88 1.82 -14.15
C THR A 235 -20.64 2.25 -14.97
N ASP A 236 -20.59 3.53 -15.34
CA ASP A 236 -19.43 4.14 -15.97
C ASP A 236 -18.29 4.46 -14.97
N LYS A 237 -18.48 4.15 -13.67
CA LYS A 237 -17.55 4.49 -12.61
C LYS A 237 -16.45 3.43 -12.43
N PRO A 238 -15.30 3.83 -11.86
CA PRO A 238 -14.25 2.89 -11.51
C PRO A 238 -14.72 1.80 -10.53
N ALA A 239 -14.36 0.56 -10.83
CA ALA A 239 -14.70 -0.64 -10.07
C ALA A 239 -13.65 -0.97 -9.00
N TRP A 240 -13.66 -0.25 -7.87
CA TRP A 240 -12.63 -0.42 -6.81
C TRP A 240 -13.01 -1.34 -5.66
N ALA A 241 -14.26 -1.78 -5.56
CA ALA A 241 -14.68 -2.67 -4.48
C ALA A 241 -14.03 -4.06 -4.66
N HIS A 242 -13.53 -4.63 -3.56
CA HIS A 242 -12.98 -5.99 -3.57
C HIS A 242 -14.10 -7.00 -3.88
N PRO A 243 -13.84 -8.00 -4.75
CA PRO A 243 -14.73 -9.14 -4.84
C PRO A 243 -14.73 -9.91 -3.52
N VAL A 244 -15.88 -10.46 -3.13
CA VAL A 244 -15.99 -11.28 -1.92
C VAL A 244 -16.49 -12.66 -2.29
N ILE A 245 -15.82 -13.71 -1.81
CA ILE A 245 -16.22 -15.09 -2.05
C ILE A 245 -16.64 -15.70 -0.71
N ALA A 246 -17.88 -16.18 -0.64
CA ALA A 246 -18.39 -16.86 0.54
C ALA A 246 -19.43 -17.92 0.15
N ASN A 247 -19.32 -19.11 0.73
CA ASN A 247 -20.29 -20.21 0.54
C ASN A 247 -20.54 -20.58 -0.93
N GLY A 248 -19.50 -20.57 -1.76
CA GLY A 248 -19.59 -20.85 -3.20
C GLY A 248 -20.24 -19.72 -4.02
N LYS A 249 -20.36 -18.51 -3.45
CA LYS A 249 -20.91 -17.34 -4.14
C LYS A 249 -19.86 -16.24 -4.23
N LEU A 250 -19.82 -15.58 -5.39
CA LEU A 250 -19.02 -14.40 -5.65
C LEU A 250 -19.92 -13.16 -5.61
N TYR A 251 -19.60 -12.23 -4.73
CA TYR A 251 -20.29 -10.96 -4.55
C TYR A 251 -19.46 -9.83 -5.13
N ILE A 252 -20.10 -9.01 -5.97
CA ILE A 252 -19.46 -7.88 -6.65
C ILE A 252 -20.33 -6.64 -6.46
N ARG A 253 -19.76 -5.62 -5.80
CA ARG A 253 -20.41 -4.33 -5.61
C ARG A 253 -20.02 -3.36 -6.72
N ASP A 254 -20.99 -2.71 -7.33
CA ASP A 254 -20.77 -1.58 -8.22
C ASP A 254 -21.68 -0.40 -7.84
N GLN A 255 -21.08 0.63 -7.27
CA GLN A 255 -21.79 1.77 -6.67
C GLN A 255 -22.93 1.29 -5.76
N ASP A 256 -24.18 1.52 -6.16
CA ASP A 256 -25.39 1.20 -5.40
C ASP A 256 -25.97 -0.19 -5.70
N THR A 257 -25.27 -1.00 -6.50
CA THR A 257 -25.68 -2.35 -6.88
C THR A 257 -24.78 -3.42 -6.27
N LEU A 258 -25.35 -4.59 -5.99
CA LEU A 258 -24.63 -5.77 -5.52
C LEU A 258 -25.09 -6.98 -6.33
N PHE A 259 -24.16 -7.59 -7.05
CA PHE A 259 -24.38 -8.81 -7.82
C PHE A 259 -23.87 -10.01 -7.05
N CYS A 260 -24.55 -11.15 -7.23
CA CYS A 260 -24.17 -12.42 -6.65
C CYS A 260 -24.16 -13.49 -7.73
N TYR A 261 -23.02 -14.15 -7.90
CA TYR A 261 -22.82 -15.25 -8.85
C TYR A 261 -22.62 -16.55 -8.10
N ASP A 262 -23.22 -17.63 -8.59
CA ASP A 262 -22.85 -18.96 -8.12
C ASP A 262 -21.54 -19.37 -8.80
N VAL A 263 -20.51 -19.60 -8.00
CA VAL A 263 -19.16 -19.98 -8.45
C VAL A 263 -18.75 -21.33 -7.89
N LYS A 264 -19.68 -22.06 -7.26
CA LYS A 264 -19.42 -23.40 -6.78
C LYS A 264 -19.29 -24.33 -7.97
N GLU A 265 -18.26 -25.18 -7.94
CA GLU A 265 -18.13 -26.24 -8.93
C GLU A 265 -19.40 -27.12 -8.92
N SER A 266 -19.98 -27.29 -10.10
CA SER A 266 -21.15 -28.15 -10.28
C SER A 266 -20.67 -29.59 -10.27
N LYS A 267 -21.16 -30.43 -9.35
CA LYS A 267 -20.76 -31.84 -9.23
C LYS A 267 -21.06 -32.74 -10.45
N ASN A 268 -21.61 -32.18 -11.52
CA ASN A 268 -21.94 -32.89 -12.76
C ASN A 268 -21.35 -32.16 -13.97
N ARG A 269 -20.11 -32.49 -14.33
CA ARG A 269 -19.56 -32.41 -15.70
C ARG A 269 -18.58 -33.54 -15.92
#